data_AF-A0A936DXV8-F1
#
_entry.id   AF-A0A936DXV8-F1
#
_cell.length_a   1.000
_cell.length_b   1.000
_cell.length_c   1.000
_cell.angle_alpha   90.00
_cell.angle_beta   90.00
_cell.angle_gamma   90.00
#
_symmetry.space_group_name_H-M   'P 1'
#
loop_
_entity.id
_entity.type
_entity.pdbx_description
1 polymer ?
#
loop_
_entity_poly.entity_id
_entity_poly.type
_entity_poly.pdbx_seq_one_letter_code
_entity_poly.pdbx_strand_id
1 'polypeptide(L)'
;MIFTEHVTEADLKLFGQGILPAGEMLLIAGHLENCSDCSLSHGLESRSLPRTLSNARDSLTGFVTGRHLDYQQFSDYLDNYLVEHEIREIELHLSLCRDCLEELESLKNQRMEDVRDSPPAGLRARSFEFPEFRLPPLYLAAIAAVTAAILGAGAYYLFSIRAARNASDLIVNKPVPAAAEKSISPRREQNSAEAAGLKSASSGRSASSARSGSGSSDSPILNLNQLKLDITRIQNGGELAEPQPLTELDIGDLSERGEPDNSINLRLGSPRRTRVRDQSPVFRWTSDKTQASFVVTVVDEMFNPVAESPQLPVAEWRIDKQLKRGSVYIWQVTAFLPHQKSPISQSSMVKFKVISNHQLNDLKVAEGRLMSPLERGIFYYKSGLLEEARSEIGRYISENPEQSGIENWFSRVFLHGVPWTVLPGNKDTRLKE
;
A
#
# COMPACT_ATOMS: atom_id res chain seq x y z
N MET A 1 -37.37 -1.75 -18.19
CA MET A 1 -38.79 -1.81 -17.78
C MET A 1 -39.17 -0.44 -17.26
N ILE A 2 -40.11 0.24 -17.90
CA ILE A 2 -40.62 1.53 -17.41
C ILE A 2 -41.75 1.19 -16.45
N PHE A 3 -41.63 1.59 -15.18
CA PHE A 3 -42.75 1.52 -14.25
C PHE A 3 -43.84 2.47 -14.75
N THR A 4 -44.96 1.92 -15.21
CA THR A 4 -46.16 2.70 -15.52
C THR A 4 -46.98 3.01 -14.27
N GLU A 5 -46.70 2.32 -13.16
CA GLU A 5 -47.33 2.51 -11.86
C GLU A 5 -46.36 3.19 -10.89
N HIS A 6 -46.88 4.04 -10.01
CA HIS A 6 -46.09 4.72 -8.97
C HIS A 6 -45.47 3.70 -8.00
N VAL A 7 -44.26 3.99 -7.51
CA VAL A 7 -43.60 3.17 -6.49
C VAL A 7 -44.44 3.18 -5.20
N THR A 8 -44.64 2.02 -4.60
CA THR A 8 -45.46 1.92 -3.39
C THR A 8 -44.79 2.60 -2.19
N GLU A 9 -45.57 3.09 -1.22
CA GLU A 9 -45.04 3.71 0.00
C GLU A 9 -44.16 2.75 0.82
N ALA A 10 -44.49 1.46 0.79
CA ALA A 10 -43.71 0.42 1.45
C ALA A 10 -42.30 0.30 0.82
N ASP A 11 -42.21 0.31 -0.50
CA ASP A 11 -40.94 0.22 -1.23
C ASP A 11 -40.10 1.49 -1.02
N LEU A 12 -40.73 2.66 -1.01
CA LEU A 12 -40.05 3.93 -0.73
C LEU A 12 -39.49 3.98 0.70
N LYS A 13 -40.19 3.39 1.67
CA LYS A 13 -39.71 3.24 3.05
C LYS A 13 -38.50 2.31 3.13
N LEU A 14 -38.53 1.17 2.44
CA LEU A 14 -37.42 0.22 2.37
C LEU A 14 -36.21 0.81 1.62
N PHE A 15 -36.47 1.59 0.56
CA PHE A 15 -35.46 2.34 -0.20
C PHE A 15 -34.74 3.36 0.69
N GLY A 16 -35.47 4.16 1.47
CA GLY A 16 -34.89 5.13 2.40
C GLY A 16 -34.09 4.49 3.54
N GLN A 17 -34.37 3.23 3.87
CA GLN A 17 -33.64 2.45 4.87
C GLN A 17 -32.44 1.67 4.29
N GLY A 18 -32.28 1.60 2.96
CA GLY A 18 -31.22 0.84 2.31
C GLY A 18 -31.37 -0.68 2.44
N ILE A 19 -32.61 -1.18 2.59
CA ILE A 19 -32.89 -2.61 2.84
C ILE A 19 -33.21 -3.37 1.52
N LEU A 20 -33.52 -2.65 0.45
CA LEU A 20 -33.86 -3.26 -0.83
C LEU A 20 -32.63 -3.91 -1.51
N PRO A 21 -32.82 -4.99 -2.27
CA PRO A 21 -31.80 -5.51 -3.18
C PRO A 21 -31.32 -4.44 -4.15
N ALA A 22 -30.04 -4.52 -4.55
CA ALA A 22 -29.40 -3.50 -5.40
C ALA A 22 -30.19 -3.19 -6.69
N GLY A 23 -30.77 -4.21 -7.33
CA GLY A 23 -31.59 -4.02 -8.54
C GLY A 23 -32.86 -3.20 -8.30
N GLU A 24 -33.54 -3.42 -7.17
CA GLU A 24 -34.76 -2.68 -6.80
C GLU A 24 -34.43 -1.25 -6.34
N MET A 25 -33.30 -1.06 -5.65
CA MET A 25 -32.81 0.28 -5.33
C MET A 25 -32.56 1.12 -6.58
N LEU A 26 -31.93 0.55 -7.61
CA LEU A 26 -31.66 1.25 -8.87
C LEU A 26 -32.96 1.58 -9.63
N LEU A 27 -33.92 0.67 -9.65
CA LEU A 27 -35.22 0.89 -10.28
C LEU A 27 -36.02 2.01 -9.62
N ILE A 28 -36.07 2.02 -8.28
CA ILE A 28 -36.77 3.07 -7.53
C ILE A 28 -36.04 4.42 -7.66
N ALA A 29 -34.71 4.43 -7.61
CA ALA A 29 -33.92 5.64 -7.82
C ALA A 29 -34.20 6.25 -9.20
N GLY A 30 -34.25 5.43 -10.26
CA GLY A 30 -34.59 5.89 -11.62
C GLY A 30 -36.04 6.35 -11.76
N HIS A 31 -37.00 5.75 -11.04
CA HIS A 31 -38.38 6.23 -11.01
C HIS A 31 -38.50 7.59 -10.31
N LEU A 32 -37.84 7.77 -9.16
CA LEU A 32 -37.85 9.03 -8.41
C LEU A 32 -37.26 10.22 -9.19
N GLU A 33 -36.35 9.96 -10.14
CA GLU A 33 -35.83 10.99 -11.05
C GLU A 33 -36.83 11.46 -12.09
N ASN A 34 -37.72 10.55 -12.53
CA ASN A 34 -38.62 10.80 -13.64
C ASN A 34 -40.08 11.09 -13.19
N CYS A 35 -40.42 10.80 -11.93
CA CYS A 35 -41.74 11.01 -11.37
C CYS A 35 -41.70 12.08 -10.27
N SER A 36 -42.15 13.30 -10.59
CA SER A 36 -42.24 14.41 -9.64
C SER A 36 -43.10 14.10 -8.42
N ASP A 37 -44.19 13.36 -8.61
CA ASP A 37 -45.17 13.09 -7.55
C ASP A 37 -44.58 12.20 -6.45
N CYS A 38 -43.83 11.17 -6.83
CA CYS A 38 -43.13 10.29 -5.88
C CYS A 38 -41.94 10.99 -5.21
N SER A 39 -41.28 11.93 -5.90
CA SER A 39 -40.19 12.73 -5.32
C SER A 39 -40.71 13.73 -4.26
N LEU A 40 -41.84 14.39 -4.57
CA LEU A 40 -42.51 15.35 -3.70
C LEU A 40 -43.10 14.69 -2.44
N SER A 41 -43.79 13.56 -2.59
CA SER A 41 -44.47 12.88 -1.48
C SER A 41 -43.52 12.41 -0.38
N HIS A 42 -42.24 12.19 -0.69
CA HIS A 42 -41.22 11.77 0.27
C HIS A 42 -40.27 12.88 0.74
N GLY A 43 -40.57 14.15 0.44
CA GLY A 43 -39.84 15.29 1.00
C GLY A 43 -38.37 15.38 0.57
N LEU A 44 -38.04 14.82 -0.60
CA LEU A 44 -36.67 14.83 -1.16
C LEU A 44 -36.27 16.18 -1.77
N GLU A 45 -37.19 17.14 -1.87
CA GLU A 45 -36.91 18.45 -2.48
C GLU A 45 -35.93 19.35 -1.68
N SER A 46 -35.53 19.00 -0.45
CA SER A 46 -34.65 19.88 0.34
C SER A 46 -33.68 19.22 1.33
N ARG A 47 -33.64 17.88 1.39
CA ARG A 47 -32.61 17.16 2.17
C ARG A 47 -31.76 16.35 1.21
N SER A 48 -30.49 16.74 1.09
CA SER A 48 -29.46 15.98 0.39
C SER A 48 -29.63 14.49 0.69
N LEU A 49 -29.77 13.68 -0.37
CA LEU A 49 -29.63 12.22 -0.30
C LEU A 49 -28.52 11.86 0.70
N PRO A 50 -28.72 10.87 1.59
CA PRO A 50 -27.68 10.42 2.50
C PRO A 50 -26.35 10.31 1.76
N ARG A 51 -25.26 10.89 2.30
CA ARG A 51 -23.95 10.91 1.63
C ARG A 51 -23.49 9.52 1.14
N THR A 52 -23.94 8.46 1.81
CA THR A 52 -23.75 7.06 1.38
C THR A 52 -24.41 6.74 0.04
N LEU A 53 -25.64 7.20 -0.19
CA LEU A 53 -26.32 7.09 -1.49
C LEU A 53 -25.72 8.04 -2.53
N SER A 54 -25.24 9.23 -2.15
CA SER A 54 -24.52 10.11 -3.09
C SER A 54 -23.19 9.50 -3.53
N ASN A 55 -22.44 8.85 -2.63
CA ASN A 55 -21.17 8.21 -2.96
C ASN A 55 -21.36 6.91 -3.75
N ALA A 56 -22.39 6.12 -3.40
CA ALA A 56 -22.79 4.96 -4.20
C ALA A 56 -23.31 5.40 -5.57
N ARG A 57 -24.10 6.48 -5.63
CA ARG A 57 -24.56 7.12 -6.86
C ARG A 57 -23.38 7.65 -7.66
N ASP A 58 -22.40 8.36 -7.10
CA ASP A 58 -21.23 8.86 -7.84
C ASP A 58 -20.34 7.73 -8.35
N SER A 59 -20.31 6.59 -7.64
CA SER A 59 -19.63 5.37 -8.10
C SER A 59 -20.41 4.66 -9.23
N LEU A 60 -21.75 4.63 -9.15
CA LEU A 60 -22.63 4.00 -10.15
C LEU A 60 -22.96 4.92 -11.35
N THR A 61 -22.99 6.23 -11.16
CA THR A 61 -23.13 7.21 -12.24
C THR A 61 -21.80 7.40 -12.94
N GLY A 62 -20.65 7.27 -12.28
CA GLY A 62 -19.37 7.11 -12.99
C GLY A 62 -19.40 5.98 -14.03
N PHE A 63 -20.17 4.92 -13.74
CA PHE A 63 -20.41 3.78 -14.61
C PHE A 63 -21.42 4.05 -15.75
N VAL A 64 -22.41 4.94 -15.53
CA VAL A 64 -23.50 5.24 -16.50
C VAL A 64 -23.26 6.55 -17.28
N THR A 65 -22.39 7.45 -16.80
CA THR A 65 -22.21 8.82 -17.35
C THR A 65 -21.15 8.94 -18.44
N GLY A 66 -20.79 7.84 -19.12
CA GLY A 66 -20.01 7.91 -20.35
C GLY A 66 -18.49 7.99 -20.18
N ARG A 67 -17.93 7.44 -19.09
CA ARG A 67 -16.50 7.07 -19.10
C ARG A 67 -16.35 5.71 -19.76
N HIS A 68 -15.90 5.72 -21.00
CA HIS A 68 -15.47 4.52 -21.71
C HIS A 68 -14.18 3.97 -21.10
N LEU A 69 -13.95 2.67 -21.27
CA LEU A 69 -12.66 2.05 -20.97
C LEU A 69 -11.57 2.73 -21.80
N ASP A 70 -10.42 2.98 -21.20
CA ASP A 70 -9.27 3.48 -21.95
C ASP A 70 -8.53 2.34 -22.68
N TYR A 71 -7.65 2.72 -23.61
CA TYR A 71 -6.86 1.77 -24.41
C TYR A 71 -6.01 0.84 -23.54
N GLN A 72 -5.48 1.33 -22.42
CA GLN A 72 -4.61 0.54 -21.55
C GLN A 72 -5.42 -0.56 -20.84
N GLN A 73 -6.62 -0.23 -20.34
CA GLN A 73 -7.54 -1.20 -19.78
C GLN A 73 -7.96 -2.27 -20.80
N PHE A 74 -8.21 -1.89 -22.06
CA PHE A 74 -8.46 -2.87 -23.13
C PHE A 74 -7.25 -3.79 -23.37
N SER A 75 -6.05 -3.23 -23.46
CA SER A 75 -4.83 -4.02 -23.67
C SER A 75 -4.58 -4.99 -22.52
N ASP A 76 -4.67 -4.51 -21.28
CA ASP A 76 -4.42 -5.32 -20.08
C ASP A 76 -5.48 -6.43 -19.94
N TYR A 77 -6.73 -6.16 -20.31
CA TYR A 77 -7.79 -7.17 -20.38
C TYR A 77 -7.52 -8.24 -21.45
N LEU A 78 -7.09 -7.83 -22.66
CA LEU A 78 -6.75 -8.76 -23.75
C LEU A 78 -5.50 -9.60 -23.46
N ASP A 79 -4.57 -9.08 -22.68
CA ASP A 79 -3.34 -9.76 -22.26
C ASP A 79 -3.48 -10.56 -20.96
N ASN A 80 -4.65 -10.53 -20.34
CA ASN A 80 -4.95 -11.20 -19.08
C ASN A 80 -4.01 -10.77 -17.93
N TYR A 81 -3.65 -9.48 -17.90
CA TYR A 81 -2.79 -8.87 -16.88
C TYR A 81 -3.55 -8.26 -15.70
N LEU A 82 -4.87 -8.16 -15.80
CA LEU A 82 -5.74 -7.61 -14.76
C LEU A 82 -6.00 -8.61 -13.62
N VAL A 83 -6.26 -8.11 -12.41
CA VAL A 83 -6.69 -8.97 -11.29
C VAL A 83 -8.18 -9.29 -11.36
N GLU A 84 -8.62 -10.34 -10.68
CA GLU A 84 -10.00 -10.88 -10.76
C GLU A 84 -11.11 -9.83 -10.49
N HIS A 85 -10.85 -8.87 -9.59
CA HIS A 85 -11.78 -7.77 -9.34
C HIS A 85 -11.92 -6.83 -10.55
N GLU A 86 -10.80 -6.43 -11.16
CA GLU A 86 -10.78 -5.53 -12.32
C GLU A 86 -11.40 -6.20 -13.55
N ILE A 87 -11.16 -7.51 -13.73
CA ILE A 87 -11.81 -8.30 -14.78
C ILE A 87 -13.32 -8.23 -14.64
N ARG A 88 -13.86 -8.44 -13.44
CA ARG A 88 -15.32 -8.35 -13.19
C ARG A 88 -15.89 -6.95 -13.47
N GLU A 89 -15.14 -5.91 -13.13
CA GLU A 89 -15.56 -4.52 -13.38
C GLU A 89 -15.61 -4.22 -14.89
N ILE A 90 -14.60 -4.63 -15.64
CA ILE A 90 -14.55 -4.50 -17.10
C ILE A 90 -15.63 -5.34 -17.77
N GLU A 91 -15.81 -6.59 -17.37
CA GLU A 91 -16.88 -7.47 -17.89
C GLU A 91 -18.26 -6.86 -17.67
N LEU A 92 -18.51 -6.29 -16.48
CA LEU A 92 -19.74 -5.56 -16.20
C LEU A 92 -19.88 -4.34 -17.12
N HIS A 93 -18.79 -3.61 -17.37
CA HIS A 93 -18.82 -2.42 -18.24
C HIS A 93 -19.12 -2.80 -19.68
N LEU A 94 -18.43 -3.81 -20.21
CA LEU A 94 -18.66 -4.35 -21.55
C LEU A 94 -20.07 -4.93 -21.72
N SER A 95 -20.68 -5.42 -20.64
CA SER A 95 -22.06 -5.89 -20.66
C SER A 95 -23.09 -4.75 -20.76
N LEU A 96 -22.70 -3.53 -20.37
CA LEU A 96 -23.57 -2.35 -20.29
C LEU A 96 -23.26 -1.28 -21.36
N CYS A 97 -22.03 -1.22 -21.87
CA CYS A 97 -21.58 -0.23 -22.86
C CYS A 97 -21.28 -0.89 -24.21
N ARG A 98 -22.17 -0.65 -25.18
CA ARG A 98 -22.04 -1.21 -26.54
C ARG A 98 -20.81 -0.70 -27.28
N ASP A 99 -20.47 0.58 -27.15
CA ASP A 99 -19.35 1.18 -27.87
C ASP A 99 -18.00 0.56 -27.46
N CYS A 100 -17.81 0.35 -26.14
CA CYS A 100 -16.61 -0.32 -25.63
C CYS A 100 -16.52 -1.79 -26.06
N LEU A 101 -17.67 -2.46 -26.20
CA LEU A 101 -17.70 -3.84 -26.71
C LEU A 101 -17.28 -3.89 -28.19
N GLU A 102 -17.80 -2.98 -29.02
CA GLU A 102 -17.42 -2.87 -30.44
C GLU A 102 -15.93 -2.53 -30.61
N GLU A 103 -15.38 -1.64 -29.76
CA GLU A 103 -13.95 -1.31 -29.75
C GLU A 103 -13.07 -2.50 -29.33
N LEU A 104 -13.47 -3.25 -28.29
CA LEU A 104 -12.77 -4.47 -27.87
C LEU A 104 -12.74 -5.52 -29.00
N GLU A 105 -13.85 -5.73 -29.71
CA GLU A 105 -13.92 -6.66 -30.83
C GLU A 105 -13.02 -6.20 -32.00
N SER A 106 -13.01 -4.90 -32.29
CA SER A 106 -12.11 -4.30 -33.29
C SER A 106 -10.64 -4.56 -32.95
N LEU A 107 -10.23 -4.32 -31.69
CA LEU A 107 -8.86 -4.58 -31.22
C LEU A 107 -8.49 -6.07 -31.28
N LYS A 108 -9.42 -6.98 -30.94
CA LYS A 108 -9.22 -8.43 -31.09
C LYS A 108 -8.98 -8.82 -32.55
N ASN A 109 -9.77 -8.27 -33.47
CA ASN A 109 -9.63 -8.54 -34.90
C ASN A 109 -8.29 -8.01 -35.43
N GLN A 110 -7.91 -6.79 -35.05
CA GLN A 110 -6.62 -6.21 -35.43
C GLN A 110 -5.44 -7.07 -34.94
N ARG A 111 -5.48 -7.55 -33.68
CA ARG A 111 -4.44 -8.45 -33.16
C ARG A 111 -4.36 -9.77 -33.93
N MET A 112 -5.50 -10.32 -34.37
CA MET A 112 -5.52 -11.51 -35.21
C MET A 112 -4.95 -11.26 -36.61
N GLU A 113 -5.17 -10.08 -37.18
CA GLU A 113 -4.58 -9.65 -38.45
C GLU A 113 -3.04 -9.52 -38.33
N ASP A 114 -2.56 -8.84 -37.28
CA ASP A 114 -1.12 -8.64 -37.01
C ASP A 114 -0.38 -9.98 -36.83
N VAL A 115 -1.03 -10.98 -36.23
CA VAL A 115 -0.47 -12.33 -36.08
C VAL A 115 -0.42 -13.08 -37.41
N ARG A 116 -1.34 -12.81 -38.34
CA ARG A 116 -1.35 -13.43 -39.68
C ARG A 116 -0.33 -12.80 -40.62
N ASP A 117 -0.19 -11.49 -40.58
CA ASP A 117 0.70 -10.73 -41.45
C ASP A 117 2.14 -10.68 -40.94
N SER A 118 2.35 -11.00 -39.67
CA SER A 118 3.68 -11.36 -39.19
C SER A 118 4.10 -12.64 -39.93
N PRO A 119 5.09 -12.58 -40.86
CA PRO A 119 5.61 -13.80 -41.47
C PRO A 119 6.00 -14.71 -40.32
N PRO A 120 5.52 -15.97 -40.29
CA PRO A 120 5.70 -16.86 -39.14
C PRO A 120 7.15 -16.75 -38.78
N ALA A 121 7.44 -16.17 -37.60
CA ALA A 121 8.78 -15.73 -37.24
C ALA A 121 9.66 -16.90 -37.55
N GLY A 122 10.39 -16.78 -38.67
CA GLY A 122 10.92 -17.93 -39.33
C GLY A 122 11.83 -18.54 -38.31
N LEU A 123 11.42 -19.68 -37.76
CA LEU A 123 12.36 -20.69 -37.34
C LEU A 123 13.11 -20.99 -38.63
N ARG A 124 14.10 -20.14 -38.96
CA ARG A 124 15.38 -20.60 -39.41
C ARG A 124 15.73 -21.60 -38.33
N ALA A 125 15.30 -22.83 -38.56
CA ALA A 125 16.03 -24.02 -38.21
C ALA A 125 17.43 -23.77 -38.77
N ARG A 126 18.20 -22.98 -38.02
CA ARG A 126 19.62 -23.14 -37.95
C ARG A 126 19.71 -24.56 -37.49
N SER A 127 19.94 -25.46 -38.44
CA SER A 127 20.35 -26.82 -38.18
C SER A 127 21.48 -26.67 -37.18
N PHE A 128 21.14 -26.79 -35.90
CA PHE A 128 22.09 -27.11 -34.86
C PHE A 128 22.46 -28.53 -35.25
N GLU A 129 23.48 -28.62 -36.10
CA GLU A 129 24.34 -29.79 -36.19
C GLU A 129 24.84 -29.98 -34.77
N PHE A 130 24.09 -30.75 -33.98
CA PHE A 130 24.59 -31.25 -32.71
C PHE A 130 25.78 -32.12 -33.10
N PRO A 131 27.03 -31.74 -32.75
CA PRO A 131 28.13 -32.67 -32.89
C PRO A 131 27.74 -33.94 -32.15
N GLU A 132 27.89 -35.10 -32.80
CA GLU A 132 27.67 -36.41 -32.18
C GLU A 132 28.59 -36.55 -30.95
N PHE A 133 28.16 -36.04 -29.80
CA PHE A 133 28.82 -36.24 -28.53
C PHE A 133 28.52 -37.67 -28.09
N ARG A 134 29.33 -38.61 -28.57
CA ARG A 134 29.46 -39.95 -27.98
C ARG A 134 30.10 -39.80 -26.60
N LEU A 135 29.28 -39.49 -25.59
CA LEU A 135 29.71 -39.53 -24.21
C LEU A 135 30.12 -40.97 -23.87
N PRO A 136 31.33 -41.21 -23.34
CA PRO A 136 31.77 -42.55 -22.96
C PRO A 136 30.81 -43.12 -21.90
N PRO A 137 30.52 -44.44 -21.91
CA PRO A 137 29.51 -45.06 -21.04
C PRO A 137 29.75 -44.83 -19.54
N LEU A 138 30.98 -44.50 -19.14
CA LEU A 138 31.33 -44.12 -17.77
C LEU A 138 30.65 -42.82 -17.29
N TYR A 139 30.35 -41.88 -18.19
CA TYR A 139 29.73 -40.60 -17.82
C TYR A 139 28.25 -40.76 -17.45
N LEU A 140 27.55 -41.68 -18.12
CA LEU A 140 26.15 -42.01 -17.79
C LEU A 140 26.05 -42.72 -16.43
N ALA A 141 27.00 -43.59 -16.09
CA ALA A 141 27.07 -44.23 -14.78
C ALA A 141 27.31 -43.21 -13.65
N ALA A 142 28.16 -42.20 -13.89
CA ALA A 142 28.42 -41.14 -12.92
C ALA A 142 27.16 -40.27 -12.67
N ILE A 143 26.44 -39.89 -13.72
CA ILE A 143 25.19 -39.10 -13.58
C ILE A 143 24.13 -39.89 -12.81
N ALA A 144 23.97 -41.19 -13.09
CA ALA A 144 23.03 -42.05 -12.37
C ALA A 144 23.39 -42.20 -10.88
N ALA A 145 24.69 -42.28 -10.54
CA ALA A 145 25.14 -42.36 -9.16
C ALA A 145 24.87 -41.05 -8.40
N VAL A 146 25.09 -39.89 -9.03
CA VAL A 146 24.83 -38.58 -8.43
C VAL A 146 23.33 -38.35 -8.20
N THR A 147 22.48 -38.68 -9.17
CA THR A 147 21.02 -38.55 -8.99
C THR A 147 20.50 -39.49 -7.89
N ALA A 148 21.00 -40.73 -7.80
CA ALA A 148 20.64 -41.65 -6.73
C ALA A 148 21.06 -41.13 -5.33
N ALA A 149 22.24 -40.53 -5.22
CA ALA A 149 22.72 -39.94 -3.97
C ALA A 149 21.86 -38.73 -3.54
N ILE A 150 21.47 -37.86 -4.47
CA ILE A 150 20.60 -36.71 -4.20
C ILE A 150 19.22 -37.17 -3.72
N LEU A 151 18.63 -38.17 -4.39
CA LEU A 151 17.33 -38.73 -3.99
C LEU A 151 17.40 -39.41 -2.62
N GLY A 152 18.48 -40.13 -2.32
CA GLY A 152 18.70 -40.76 -1.02
C GLY A 152 18.83 -39.73 0.12
N ALA A 153 19.60 -38.65 -0.10
CA ALA A 153 19.75 -37.56 0.86
C ALA A 153 18.41 -36.83 1.10
N GLY A 154 17.62 -36.60 0.05
CA GLY A 154 16.29 -36.00 0.14
C GLY A 154 15.31 -36.87 0.95
N ALA A 155 15.30 -38.19 0.71
CA ALA A 155 14.46 -39.12 1.46
C ALA A 155 14.85 -39.18 2.96
N TYR A 156 16.15 -39.19 3.27
CA TYR A 156 16.63 -39.15 4.66
C TYR A 156 16.23 -37.85 5.38
N TYR A 157 16.35 -36.71 4.70
CA TYR A 157 15.94 -35.41 5.25
C TYR A 157 14.43 -35.34 5.53
N LEU A 158 13.59 -35.88 4.63
CA LEU A 158 12.15 -35.95 4.86
C LEU A 158 11.78 -36.89 6.03
N PHE A 159 12.54 -37.97 6.23
CA PHE A 159 12.32 -38.89 7.34
C PHE A 159 12.69 -38.27 8.70
N SER A 160 13.80 -37.52 8.77
CA SER A 160 14.25 -36.90 10.03
C SER A 160 13.30 -35.80 10.52
N ILE A 161 12.70 -35.02 9.61
CA ILE A 161 11.66 -34.03 9.95
C ILE A 161 10.42 -34.70 10.55
N ARG A 162 10.02 -35.87 10.03
CA ARG A 162 8.89 -36.63 10.58
C ARG A 162 9.19 -37.16 11.98
N ALA A 163 10.41 -37.67 12.23
CA ALA A 163 10.81 -38.15 13.54
C ALA A 163 10.80 -37.05 14.61
N ALA A 164 11.22 -35.82 14.26
CA ALA A 164 11.24 -34.69 15.17
C ALA A 164 9.83 -34.24 15.61
N ARG A 165 8.82 -34.32 14.72
CA ARG A 165 7.44 -33.95 15.05
C ARG A 165 6.79 -34.89 16.07
N ASN A 166 7.10 -36.18 16.02
CA ASN A 166 6.54 -37.16 16.97
C ASN A 166 7.13 -37.03 18.39
N ALA A 167 8.28 -36.37 18.55
CA ALA A 167 8.89 -36.16 19.87
C ALA A 167 8.26 -34.99 20.64
N SER A 168 7.55 -34.08 19.96
CA SER A 168 6.99 -32.87 20.57
C SER A 168 5.70 -33.11 21.37
N ASP A 169 5.02 -34.25 21.17
CA ASP A 169 3.75 -34.56 21.85
C ASP A 169 3.92 -35.19 23.25
N LEU A 170 5.15 -35.42 23.73
CA LEU A 170 5.41 -36.10 25.01
C LEU A 170 5.76 -35.18 26.18
N ILE A 171 5.71 -33.86 26.03
CA ILE A 171 5.95 -32.92 27.15
C ILE A 171 4.68 -32.12 27.44
N VAL A 172 3.67 -32.84 27.95
CA VAL A 172 2.44 -32.28 28.52
C VAL A 172 2.45 -32.50 30.05
N ASN A 173 2.26 -31.39 30.77
CA ASN A 173 1.87 -31.26 32.18
C ASN A 173 2.88 -31.54 33.30
N LYS A 174 3.42 -30.46 33.87
CA LYS A 174 3.81 -30.40 35.30
C LYS A 174 3.00 -29.28 35.98
N PRO A 175 2.17 -29.58 37.00
CA PRO A 175 1.38 -28.56 37.70
C PRO A 175 2.25 -27.74 38.66
N VAL A 176 2.04 -26.42 38.67
CA VAL A 176 2.66 -25.47 39.60
C VAL A 176 1.70 -25.21 40.77
N PRO A 177 2.16 -25.29 42.04
CA PRO A 177 1.32 -25.06 43.20
C PRO A 177 1.11 -23.56 43.50
N ALA A 178 -0.06 -23.28 44.08
CA ALA A 178 -0.56 -21.97 44.47
C ALA A 178 0.14 -21.39 45.71
N ALA A 179 0.36 -20.08 45.70
CA ALA A 179 0.61 -19.24 46.89
C ALA A 179 0.12 -17.82 46.55
N ALA A 180 -1.01 -17.39 47.12
CA ALA A 180 -1.17 -16.74 48.43
C ALA A 180 -1.21 -15.22 48.30
N GLU A 181 -2.44 -14.69 48.36
CA GLU A 181 -2.81 -13.28 48.46
C GLU A 181 -2.17 -12.58 49.66
N LYS A 182 -1.84 -11.30 49.50
CA LYS A 182 -1.93 -10.33 50.59
C LYS A 182 -2.40 -8.97 50.08
N SER A 183 -3.64 -8.68 50.46
CA SER A 183 -4.25 -7.36 50.61
C SER A 183 -3.37 -6.42 51.43
N ILE A 184 -3.30 -5.14 51.03
CA ILE A 184 -3.40 -3.94 51.89
C ILE A 184 -3.60 -2.71 50.97
N SER A 185 -4.74 -2.04 51.15
CA SER A 185 -4.94 -0.61 50.91
C SER A 185 -5.02 0.05 52.31
N PRO A 186 -4.71 1.35 52.54
CA PRO A 186 -5.59 2.42 52.05
C PRO A 186 -4.99 3.85 51.85
N ARG A 187 -5.75 4.68 51.11
CA ARG A 187 -6.14 6.08 51.41
C ARG A 187 -5.07 7.18 51.60
N ARG A 188 -5.08 8.19 50.70
CA ARG A 188 -5.05 9.65 51.00
C ARG A 188 -5.28 10.47 49.70
N GLU A 189 -6.44 11.09 49.48
CA GLU A 189 -6.82 12.48 49.83
C GLU A 189 -6.02 13.59 49.11
N GLN A 190 -6.67 14.11 48.04
CA GLN A 190 -6.76 15.50 47.54
C GLN A 190 -5.58 16.48 47.72
N ASN A 191 -5.19 17.14 46.61
CA ASN A 191 -5.31 18.60 46.51
C ASN A 191 -5.23 19.14 45.08
N SER A 192 -5.87 20.30 44.96
CA SER A 192 -6.35 21.01 43.77
C SER A 192 -5.30 21.61 42.84
N ALA A 193 -5.79 21.85 41.63
CA ALA A 193 -5.18 22.58 40.53
C ALA A 193 -5.22 24.10 40.72
N GLU A 194 -4.19 24.76 40.22
CA GLU A 194 -4.24 26.15 39.75
C GLU A 194 -3.07 26.37 38.78
N ALA A 195 -3.34 26.57 37.49
CA ALA A 195 -2.53 27.40 36.59
C ALA A 195 -3.10 27.49 35.17
N ALA A 196 -2.87 28.67 34.58
CA ALA A 196 -2.83 29.01 33.17
C ALA A 196 -4.15 29.24 32.43
N GLY A 197 -4.48 30.53 32.32
CA GLY A 197 -5.14 31.05 31.13
C GLY A 197 -4.15 31.20 29.97
N LEU A 198 -4.67 31.14 28.74
CA LEU A 198 -4.10 31.79 27.57
C LEU A 198 -5.18 31.87 26.49
N LYS A 199 -5.48 33.11 26.09
CA LYS A 199 -6.31 33.46 24.93
C LYS A 199 -5.55 33.08 23.65
N SER A 200 -6.25 32.56 22.64
CA SER A 200 -5.74 32.53 21.27
C SER A 200 -6.87 32.70 20.28
N ALA A 201 -6.58 33.58 19.32
CA ALA A 201 -7.48 34.13 18.33
C ALA A 201 -7.67 33.15 17.16
N SER A 202 -8.89 33.07 16.67
CA SER A 202 -9.24 32.40 15.43
C SER A 202 -8.94 33.30 14.23
N SER A 203 -7.84 33.05 13.52
CA SER A 203 -7.61 33.57 12.17
C SER A 203 -8.10 32.56 11.14
N GLY A 204 -9.05 32.96 10.30
CA GLY A 204 -9.53 32.17 9.18
C GLY A 204 -8.46 31.94 8.12
N ARG A 205 -8.42 30.71 7.58
CA ARG A 205 -7.68 30.37 6.37
C ARG A 205 -8.66 29.79 5.36
N SER A 206 -8.94 30.58 4.34
CA SER A 206 -9.59 30.13 3.10
C SER A 206 -8.60 29.25 2.34
N ALA A 207 -8.94 27.97 2.17
CA ALA A 207 -8.27 27.09 1.23
C ALA A 207 -8.96 27.22 -0.14
N SER A 208 -8.23 27.75 -1.11
CA SER A 208 -8.61 27.73 -2.52
C SER A 208 -8.47 26.31 -3.07
N SER A 209 -9.61 25.71 -3.43
CA SER A 209 -9.70 24.40 -4.06
C SER A 209 -9.20 24.47 -5.51
N ALA A 210 -8.01 23.91 -5.76
CA ALA A 210 -7.49 23.68 -7.09
C ALA A 210 -8.03 22.33 -7.62
N ARG A 211 -8.98 22.43 -8.55
CA ARG A 211 -9.61 21.33 -9.26
C ARG A 211 -8.57 20.63 -10.16
N SER A 212 -7.97 19.53 -9.68
CA SER A 212 -7.11 18.66 -10.50
C SER A 212 -7.93 17.59 -11.20
N GLY A 213 -7.75 17.48 -12.52
CA GLY A 213 -8.37 16.46 -13.36
C GLY A 213 -7.93 15.06 -12.94
N SER A 214 -8.91 14.22 -12.62
CA SER A 214 -8.75 12.80 -12.32
C SER A 214 -8.58 12.01 -13.62
N GLY A 215 -7.33 11.88 -14.09
CA GLY A 215 -6.94 10.86 -15.07
C GLY A 215 -6.09 9.81 -14.36
N SER A 216 -6.63 8.60 -14.18
CA SER A 216 -5.99 7.47 -13.48
C SER A 216 -4.94 6.78 -14.36
N SER A 217 -3.97 7.54 -14.87
CA SER A 217 -2.74 6.94 -15.39
C SER A 217 -1.81 6.71 -14.21
N ASP A 218 -1.79 5.47 -13.72
CA ASP A 218 -1.16 5.06 -12.46
C ASP A 218 0.39 5.04 -12.51
N SER A 219 0.94 5.59 -13.60
CA SER A 219 2.36 5.81 -13.80
C SER A 219 2.59 7.28 -14.14
N PRO A 220 3.28 8.06 -13.30
CA PRO A 220 3.69 9.40 -13.66
C PRO A 220 4.75 9.26 -14.74
N ILE A 221 4.33 9.21 -16.01
CA ILE A 221 5.23 9.43 -17.13
C ILE A 221 6.03 10.68 -16.79
N LEU A 222 7.35 10.55 -16.74
CA LEU A 222 8.26 11.59 -16.26
C LEU A 222 8.03 12.89 -17.06
N ASN A 223 7.19 13.78 -16.52
CA ASN A 223 6.96 15.08 -17.09
C ASN A 223 8.06 16.01 -16.59
N LEU A 224 9.17 16.06 -17.34
CA LEU A 224 10.33 16.87 -17.02
C LEU A 224 10.01 18.37 -16.84
N ASN A 225 9.01 18.88 -17.57
CA ASN A 225 8.58 20.27 -17.42
C ASN A 225 7.90 20.49 -16.07
N GLN A 226 7.02 19.58 -15.66
CA GLN A 226 6.41 19.63 -14.33
C GLN A 226 7.45 19.47 -13.22
N LEU A 227 8.43 18.58 -13.41
CA LEU A 227 9.52 18.41 -12.44
C LEU A 227 10.33 19.69 -12.25
N LYS A 228 10.66 20.40 -13.35
CA LYS A 228 11.34 21.70 -13.28
C LYS A 228 10.51 22.74 -12.55
N LEU A 229 9.20 22.80 -12.81
CA LEU A 229 8.30 23.71 -12.09
C LEU A 229 8.24 23.39 -10.59
N ASP A 230 8.22 22.11 -10.24
CA ASP A 230 8.21 21.66 -8.84
C ASP A 230 9.53 22.02 -8.13
N ILE A 231 10.68 21.86 -8.81
CA ILE A 231 12.01 22.31 -8.32
C ILE A 231 12.01 23.82 -8.06
N THR A 232 11.60 24.63 -9.04
CA THR A 232 11.54 26.09 -8.88
C THR A 232 10.62 26.48 -7.74
N ARG A 233 9.49 25.77 -7.55
CA ARG A 233 8.56 26.04 -6.45
C ARG A 233 9.22 25.82 -5.09
N ILE A 234 9.91 24.70 -4.87
CA ILE A 234 10.56 24.42 -3.58
C ILE A 234 11.77 25.32 -3.32
N GLN A 235 12.53 25.68 -4.36
CA GLN A 235 13.65 26.62 -4.25
C GLN A 235 13.19 27.99 -3.73
N ASN A 236 12.00 28.42 -4.16
CA ASN A 236 11.36 29.64 -3.69
C ASN A 236 10.62 29.49 -2.35
N GLY A 237 10.83 28.39 -1.61
CA GLY A 237 10.23 28.12 -0.30
C GLY A 237 8.78 27.63 -0.35
N GLY A 238 8.25 27.36 -1.54
CA GLY A 238 6.92 26.79 -1.74
C GLY A 238 6.81 25.34 -1.27
N GLU A 239 5.59 24.80 -1.35
CA GLU A 239 5.28 23.43 -0.95
C GLU A 239 4.88 22.60 -2.18
N LEU A 240 5.20 21.31 -2.14
CA LEU A 240 4.67 20.34 -3.10
C LEU A 240 3.42 19.70 -2.51
N ALA A 241 2.42 19.48 -3.37
CA ALA A 241 1.25 18.70 -3.00
C ALA A 241 1.67 17.30 -2.53
N GLU A 242 0.92 16.75 -1.58
CA GLU A 242 1.13 15.37 -1.16
C GLU A 242 0.93 14.44 -2.37
N PRO A 243 1.85 13.48 -2.61
CA PRO A 243 1.71 12.56 -3.72
C PRO A 243 0.43 11.73 -3.57
N GLN A 244 -0.41 11.72 -4.62
CA GLN A 244 -1.60 10.87 -4.71
C GLN A 244 -1.32 9.39 -4.32
N PRO A 245 -0.18 8.79 -4.70
CA PRO A 245 0.25 7.47 -4.22
C PRO A 245 0.26 7.23 -2.70
N LEU A 246 0.27 8.26 -1.87
CA LEU A 246 0.31 8.12 -0.42
C LEU A 246 -1.08 8.11 0.24
N THR A 247 -2.10 8.55 -0.50
CA THR A 247 -3.49 8.56 -0.03
C THR A 247 -4.03 7.13 0.10
N GLU A 248 -3.66 6.22 -0.81
CA GLU A 248 -4.00 4.78 -0.73
C GLU A 248 -3.35 4.08 0.49
N LEU A 249 -2.25 4.65 1.01
CA LEU A 249 -1.49 4.09 2.13
C LEU A 249 -1.91 4.67 3.48
N ASP A 250 -2.95 5.50 3.50
CA ASP A 250 -3.54 5.92 4.75
C ASP A 250 -4.37 4.76 5.35
N ILE A 251 -4.20 4.55 6.66
CA ILE A 251 -4.98 3.56 7.41
C ILE A 251 -6.22 4.23 8.03
N GLY A 252 -6.31 5.56 7.99
CA GLY A 252 -7.22 6.30 8.83
C GLY A 252 -6.78 6.23 10.29
N ASP A 253 -7.39 7.05 11.13
CA ASP A 253 -7.11 7.08 12.56
C ASP A 253 -7.73 5.84 13.23
N LEU A 254 -7.04 4.70 13.12
CA LEU A 254 -7.30 3.55 13.97
C LEU A 254 -6.72 3.84 15.35
N SER A 255 -7.36 4.76 16.07
CA SER A 255 -7.08 5.00 17.48
C SER A 255 -7.31 3.71 18.25
N GLU A 256 -6.22 3.15 18.79
CA GLU A 256 -6.24 2.01 19.68
C GLU A 256 -7.10 2.35 20.90
N ARG A 257 -8.19 1.59 21.09
CA ARG A 257 -9.13 1.85 22.18
C ARG A 257 -8.58 1.24 23.47
N GLY A 258 -7.73 2.00 24.16
CA GLY A 258 -7.26 1.73 25.52
C GLY A 258 -5.73 1.75 25.62
N GLU A 259 -5.18 2.78 26.26
CA GLU A 259 -3.76 2.85 26.57
C GLU A 259 -3.54 2.22 27.97
N PRO A 260 -2.90 1.05 28.08
CA PRO A 260 -2.54 0.53 29.39
C PRO A 260 -1.43 1.42 29.98
N ASP A 261 -1.55 1.75 31.27
CA ASP A 261 -0.68 2.66 32.06
C ASP A 261 0.82 2.26 32.12
N ASN A 262 1.24 1.24 31.37
CA ASN A 262 2.59 0.68 31.35
C ASN A 262 3.06 0.26 29.94
N SER A 263 2.52 0.89 28.89
CA SER A 263 2.86 0.60 27.50
C SER A 263 4.30 1.05 27.15
N ILE A 264 4.96 0.28 26.28
CA ILE A 264 6.22 0.70 25.65
C ILE A 264 5.89 1.72 24.57
N ASN A 265 6.68 2.79 24.47
CA ASN A 265 6.56 3.73 23.36
C ASN A 265 7.21 3.12 22.11
N LEU A 266 6.43 2.36 21.36
CA LEU A 266 6.83 1.80 20.07
C LEU A 266 6.50 2.80 18.96
N ARG A 267 7.54 3.26 18.24
CA ARG A 267 7.35 4.11 17.05
C ARG A 267 7.84 3.38 15.81
N LEU A 268 6.94 3.18 14.85
CA LEU A 268 7.30 2.58 13.57
C LEU A 268 8.04 3.59 12.69
N GLY A 269 9.18 3.14 12.15
CA GLY A 269 10.07 3.92 11.28
C GLY A 269 9.81 3.66 9.81
N SER A 270 10.32 2.54 9.29
CA SER A 270 10.25 2.20 7.85
C SER A 270 9.91 0.73 7.66
N PRO A 271 9.16 0.35 6.60
CA PRO A 271 8.45 1.23 5.67
C PRO A 271 7.15 1.79 6.28
N ARG A 272 6.91 3.09 6.22
CA ARG A 272 5.68 3.72 6.76
C ARG A 272 5.08 4.68 5.75
N ARG A 273 3.84 4.42 5.31
CA ARG A 273 3.11 5.24 4.32
C ARG A 273 4.00 5.58 3.13
N THR A 274 4.66 4.56 2.58
CA THR A 274 5.60 4.72 1.48
C THR A 274 5.51 3.53 0.54
N ARG A 275 5.91 3.75 -0.71
CA ARG A 275 6.16 2.69 -1.67
C ARG A 275 7.61 2.21 -1.50
N VAL A 276 7.88 0.94 -1.79
CA VAL A 276 9.22 0.33 -1.71
C VAL A 276 9.57 -0.40 -3.01
N ARG A 277 10.84 -0.33 -3.42
CA ARG A 277 11.36 -1.04 -4.60
C ARG A 277 11.68 -2.51 -4.33
N ASP A 278 12.25 -2.74 -3.15
CA ASP A 278 12.71 -4.04 -2.69
C ASP A 278 11.50 -4.91 -2.33
N GLN A 279 11.50 -6.15 -2.80
CA GLN A 279 10.50 -7.14 -2.42
C GLN A 279 10.79 -7.72 -1.03
N SER A 280 11.97 -7.46 -0.47
CA SER A 280 12.40 -7.91 0.85
C SER A 280 12.80 -6.71 1.73
N PRO A 281 11.87 -5.78 2.01
CA PRO A 281 12.18 -4.53 2.71
C PRO A 281 12.71 -4.78 4.13
N VAL A 282 13.43 -3.78 4.63
CA VAL A 282 13.91 -3.75 6.02
C VAL A 282 12.92 -2.96 6.87
N PHE A 283 12.36 -3.63 7.86
CA PHE A 283 11.48 -3.06 8.87
C PHE A 283 12.32 -2.46 10.00
N ARG A 284 12.03 -1.20 10.37
CA ARG A 284 12.72 -0.45 11.41
C ARG A 284 11.73 0.23 12.33
N TRP A 285 11.99 0.18 13.62
CA TRP A 285 11.20 0.84 14.66
C TRP A 285 12.12 1.40 15.74
N THR A 286 11.57 2.18 16.66
CA THR A 286 12.27 2.61 17.87
C THR A 286 11.44 2.24 19.09
N SER A 287 12.13 1.90 20.18
CA SER A 287 11.54 1.60 21.49
C SER A 287 12.30 2.35 22.57
N ASP A 288 11.59 2.81 23.60
CA ASP A 288 12.17 3.39 24.81
C ASP A 288 12.72 2.33 25.80
N LYS A 289 12.45 1.03 25.57
CA LYS A 289 12.94 -0.07 26.40
C LYS A 289 14.01 -0.88 25.68
N THR A 290 15.22 -0.87 26.22
CA THR A 290 16.39 -1.57 25.64
C THR A 290 16.41 -3.08 25.89
N GLN A 291 15.59 -3.60 26.81
CA GLN A 291 15.55 -5.03 27.16
C GLN A 291 14.36 -5.78 26.55
N ALA A 292 13.55 -5.13 25.72
CA ALA A 292 12.41 -5.76 25.08
C ALA A 292 12.86 -6.62 23.89
N SER A 293 12.14 -7.72 23.67
CA SER A 293 12.19 -8.47 22.42
C SER A 293 10.98 -8.15 21.58
N PHE A 294 11.12 -8.22 20.26
CA PHE A 294 10.09 -7.78 19.32
C PHE A 294 9.69 -8.91 18.36
N VAL A 295 8.43 -8.91 17.95
CA VAL A 295 7.93 -9.72 16.82
C VAL A 295 7.28 -8.79 15.82
N VAL A 296 7.67 -8.91 14.56
CA VAL A 296 7.11 -8.16 13.44
C VAL A 296 6.14 -9.06 12.69
N THR A 297 4.91 -8.58 12.49
CA THR A 297 3.89 -9.28 11.70
C THR A 297 3.58 -8.48 10.45
N VAL A 298 3.61 -9.14 9.29
CA VAL A 298 3.26 -8.56 8.00
C VAL A 298 2.06 -9.31 7.44
N VAL A 299 1.01 -8.57 7.09
CA VAL A 299 -0.22 -9.08 6.49
C VAL A 299 -0.49 -8.38 5.16
N ASP A 300 -1.25 -9.01 4.28
CA ASP A 300 -1.71 -8.38 3.04
C ASP A 300 -2.90 -7.43 3.31
N GLU A 301 -3.42 -6.79 2.26
CA GLU A 301 -4.57 -5.88 2.34
C GLU A 301 -5.87 -6.58 2.79
N MET A 302 -5.97 -7.90 2.62
CA MET A 302 -7.07 -8.72 3.11
C MET A 302 -6.82 -9.26 4.54
N PHE A 303 -5.78 -8.77 5.22
CA PHE A 303 -5.34 -9.20 6.55
C PHE A 303 -4.90 -10.66 6.64
N ASN A 304 -4.54 -11.31 5.52
CA ASN A 304 -3.95 -12.64 5.57
C ASN A 304 -2.49 -12.56 6.03
N PRO A 305 -2.03 -13.45 6.92
CA PRO A 305 -0.64 -13.48 7.35
C PRO A 305 0.30 -13.81 6.19
N VAL A 306 1.24 -12.91 5.91
CA VAL A 306 2.23 -13.04 4.83
C VAL A 306 3.57 -13.52 5.38
N ALA A 307 4.01 -12.92 6.48
CA ALA A 307 5.24 -13.25 7.18
C ALA A 307 5.20 -12.82 8.65
N GLU A 308 5.97 -13.50 9.47
CA GLU A 308 6.19 -13.18 10.88
C GLU A 308 7.67 -13.37 11.21
N SER A 309 8.26 -12.44 11.95
CA SER A 309 9.64 -12.56 12.38
C SER A 309 9.78 -13.55 13.55
N PRO A 310 10.98 -14.13 13.78
CA PRO A 310 11.30 -14.67 15.11
C PRO A 310 11.27 -13.55 16.17
N GLN A 311 11.46 -13.90 17.45
CA GLN A 311 11.69 -12.89 18.49
C GLN A 311 13.05 -12.23 18.28
N LEU A 312 13.04 -10.91 18.09
CA LEU A 312 14.21 -10.10 17.75
C LEU A 312 14.65 -9.27 18.95
N PRO A 313 15.96 -9.27 19.30
CA PRO A 313 16.50 -8.38 20.33
C PRO A 313 16.83 -6.97 19.80
N VAL A 314 16.75 -6.77 18.48
CA VAL A 314 17.13 -5.52 17.80
C VAL A 314 15.92 -4.92 17.09
N ALA A 315 15.93 -3.59 16.96
CA ALA A 315 14.82 -2.83 16.38
C ALA A 315 14.85 -2.77 14.84
N GLU A 316 15.32 -3.85 14.21
CA GLU A 316 15.45 -3.98 12.76
C GLU A 316 15.18 -5.44 12.34
N TRP A 317 14.47 -5.61 11.23
CA TRP A 317 14.23 -6.92 10.63
C TRP A 317 14.19 -6.84 9.12
N ARG A 318 14.94 -7.70 8.42
CA ARG A 318 14.76 -7.93 6.99
C ARG A 318 13.89 -9.17 6.81
N ILE A 319 12.81 -9.03 6.05
CA ILE A 319 11.96 -10.18 5.70
C ILE A 319 12.70 -11.09 4.71
N ASP A 320 12.75 -12.38 4.99
CA ASP A 320 13.41 -13.37 4.11
C ASP A 320 12.55 -13.74 2.90
N LYS A 321 11.24 -13.53 3.02
CA LYS A 321 10.25 -13.81 1.97
C LYS A 321 10.12 -12.63 1.02
N GLN A 322 10.29 -12.89 -0.27
CA GLN A 322 9.99 -11.91 -1.30
C GLN A 322 8.49 -11.63 -1.36
N LEU A 323 8.11 -10.39 -1.13
CA LEU A 323 6.76 -9.87 -1.25
C LEU A 323 6.34 -9.72 -2.72
N LYS A 324 5.03 -9.81 -2.97
CA LYS A 324 4.45 -9.65 -4.31
C LYS A 324 4.50 -8.16 -4.71
N ARG A 325 4.98 -7.89 -5.92
CA ARG A 325 4.98 -6.55 -6.51
C ARG A 325 3.56 -6.08 -6.82
N GLY A 326 3.33 -4.78 -6.71
CA GLY A 326 2.03 -4.14 -6.90
C GLY A 326 1.09 -4.26 -5.68
N SER A 327 1.46 -5.04 -4.66
CA SER A 327 0.60 -5.30 -3.50
C SER A 327 0.85 -4.33 -2.35
N VAL A 328 -0.25 -3.97 -1.67
CA VAL A 328 -0.24 -3.24 -0.40
C VAL A 328 -0.10 -4.24 0.75
N TYR A 329 0.72 -3.89 1.72
CA TYR A 329 0.97 -4.65 2.93
C TYR A 329 0.77 -3.78 4.16
N ILE A 330 0.31 -4.42 5.23
CA ILE A 330 0.16 -3.83 6.55
C ILE A 330 1.15 -4.54 7.47
N TRP A 331 1.83 -3.79 8.33
CA TRP A 331 2.67 -4.41 9.35
C TRP A 331 2.56 -3.71 10.70
N GLN A 332 2.92 -4.45 11.74
CA GLN A 332 2.93 -4.02 13.12
C GLN A 332 4.07 -4.69 13.89
N VAL A 333 4.43 -4.11 15.01
CA VAL A 333 5.45 -4.63 15.94
C VAL A 333 4.80 -4.90 17.28
N THR A 334 5.03 -6.09 17.81
CA THR A 334 4.63 -6.50 19.16
C THR A 334 5.87 -6.60 20.04
N ALA A 335 5.85 -5.99 21.22
CA ALA A 335 6.94 -6.06 22.20
C ALA A 335 6.63 -7.03 23.35
N PHE A 336 7.69 -7.68 23.82
CA PHE A 336 7.68 -8.65 24.92
C PHE A 336 8.79 -8.32 25.92
N LEU A 337 8.53 -8.51 27.20
CA LEU A 337 9.57 -8.47 28.24
C LEU A 337 10.28 -9.83 28.35
N PRO A 338 11.53 -9.83 28.86
CA PRO A 338 12.21 -11.08 29.22
C PRO A 338 11.32 -11.94 30.12
N HIS A 339 11.24 -13.24 29.80
CA HIS A 339 10.45 -14.25 30.53
C HIS A 339 8.93 -14.11 30.50
N GLN A 340 8.37 -13.14 29.77
CA GLN A 340 6.93 -13.00 29.61
C GLN A 340 6.49 -13.47 28.22
N LYS A 341 5.58 -14.45 28.18
CA LYS A 341 5.01 -14.96 26.91
C LYS A 341 3.93 -14.04 26.34
N SER A 342 3.32 -13.21 27.18
CA SER A 342 2.26 -12.29 26.77
C SER A 342 2.86 -10.99 26.22
N PRO A 343 2.27 -10.42 25.17
CA PRO A 343 2.68 -9.13 24.65
C PRO A 343 2.39 -8.04 25.68
N ILE A 344 3.30 -7.08 25.80
CA ILE A 344 3.15 -5.95 26.73
C ILE A 344 2.75 -4.66 26.02
N SER A 345 2.95 -4.59 24.71
CA SER A 345 2.59 -3.45 23.87
C SER A 345 2.59 -3.88 22.40
N GLN A 346 1.71 -3.28 21.61
CA GLN A 346 1.67 -3.38 20.17
C GLN A 346 1.77 -1.96 19.59
N SER A 347 2.44 -1.82 18.45
CA SER A 347 2.45 -0.56 17.72
C SER A 347 1.14 -0.39 16.95
N SER A 348 0.82 0.86 16.58
CA SER A 348 -0.18 1.08 15.53
C SER A 348 0.23 0.38 14.22
N MET A 349 -0.76 -0.08 13.47
CA MET A 349 -0.54 -0.65 12.15
C MET A 349 -0.11 0.45 11.16
N VAL A 350 0.75 0.13 10.20
CA VAL A 350 1.09 1.03 9.08
C VAL A 350 1.13 0.28 7.75
N LYS A 351 0.74 0.98 6.68
CA LYS A 351 0.71 0.47 5.31
C LYS A 351 1.95 0.85 4.53
N PHE A 352 2.33 -0.02 3.61
CA PHE A 352 3.29 0.27 2.54
C PHE A 352 2.91 -0.51 1.28
N LYS A 353 3.44 -0.13 0.12
CA LYS A 353 3.19 -0.84 -1.14
C LYS A 353 4.50 -1.22 -1.81
N VAL A 354 4.61 -2.45 -2.26
CA VAL A 354 5.74 -2.85 -3.11
C VAL A 354 5.40 -2.42 -4.53
N ILE A 355 6.24 -1.61 -5.17
CA ILE A 355 5.94 -1.10 -6.52
C ILE A 355 5.79 -2.23 -7.54
N SER A 356 4.92 -2.04 -8.52
CA SER A 356 4.69 -3.00 -9.61
C SER A 356 5.94 -3.14 -10.50
N ASN A 357 5.98 -4.19 -11.34
CA ASN A 357 7.05 -4.33 -12.34
C ASN A 357 7.06 -3.17 -13.34
N HIS A 358 5.89 -2.72 -13.76
CA HIS A 358 5.73 -1.57 -14.66
C HIS A 358 6.34 -0.30 -14.03
N GLN A 359 5.94 0.02 -12.80
CA GLN A 359 6.46 1.18 -12.06
C GLN A 359 7.97 1.10 -11.84
N LEU A 360 8.51 -0.10 -11.56
CA LEU A 360 9.96 -0.28 -11.44
C LEU A 360 10.69 -0.02 -12.76
N ASN A 361 10.11 -0.39 -13.89
CA ASN A 361 10.70 -0.12 -15.20
C ASN A 361 10.64 1.38 -15.55
N ASP A 362 9.51 2.04 -15.29
CA ASP A 362 9.37 3.50 -15.47
C ASP A 362 10.39 4.26 -14.62
N LEU A 363 10.56 3.82 -13.37
CA LEU A 363 11.54 4.37 -12.45
C LEU A 363 12.96 4.26 -13.02
N LYS A 364 13.35 3.10 -13.55
CA LYS A 364 14.68 2.90 -14.16
C LYS A 364 14.90 3.80 -15.38
N VAL A 365 13.88 3.93 -16.24
CA VAL A 365 13.94 4.81 -17.42
C VAL A 365 14.09 6.27 -16.98
N ALA A 366 13.34 6.69 -15.97
CA ALA A 366 13.44 8.02 -15.40
C ALA A 366 14.81 8.28 -14.77
N GLU A 367 15.33 7.36 -13.95
CA GLU A 367 16.64 7.45 -13.33
C GLU A 367 17.77 7.66 -14.34
N GLY A 368 17.70 7.03 -15.52
CA GLY A 368 18.66 7.25 -16.60
C GLY A 368 18.60 8.65 -17.24
N ARG A 369 17.53 9.42 -17.00
CA ARG A 369 17.34 10.78 -17.53
C ARG A 369 17.57 11.88 -16.47
N LEU A 370 17.47 11.56 -15.19
CA LEU A 370 17.58 12.52 -14.09
C LEU A 370 19.02 12.65 -13.62
N MET A 371 19.62 13.81 -13.85
CA MET A 371 21.06 14.02 -13.69
C MET A 371 21.41 14.43 -12.26
N SER A 372 20.61 15.30 -11.64
CA SER A 372 20.90 15.82 -10.30
C SER A 372 20.25 14.99 -9.18
N PRO A 373 20.86 14.95 -7.97
CA PRO A 373 20.22 14.34 -6.81
C PRO A 373 18.87 14.99 -6.46
N LEU A 374 18.72 16.30 -6.66
CA LEU A 374 17.45 16.98 -6.40
C LEU A 374 16.33 16.51 -7.33
N GLU A 375 16.61 16.41 -8.63
CA GLU A 375 15.66 15.90 -9.62
C GLU A 375 15.19 14.48 -9.27
N ARG A 376 16.13 13.58 -8.95
CA ARG A 376 15.82 12.22 -8.51
C ARG A 376 15.00 12.21 -7.23
N GLY A 377 15.39 13.01 -6.24
CA GLY A 377 14.72 13.12 -4.96
C GLY A 377 13.26 13.56 -5.07
N ILE A 378 12.98 14.61 -5.85
CA ILE A 378 11.60 15.07 -6.08
C ILE A 378 10.80 14.06 -6.89
N PHE A 379 11.43 13.42 -7.89
CA PHE A 379 10.78 12.36 -8.65
C PHE A 379 10.38 11.17 -7.75
N TYR A 380 11.27 10.73 -6.86
CA TYR A 380 10.98 9.68 -5.88
C TYR A 380 9.88 10.10 -4.91
N TYR A 381 9.90 11.35 -4.41
CA TYR A 381 8.86 11.89 -3.55
C TYR A 381 7.49 11.79 -4.24
N LYS A 382 7.37 12.29 -5.48
CA LYS A 382 6.13 12.22 -6.27
C LYS A 382 5.70 10.79 -6.60
N SER A 383 6.64 9.86 -6.65
CA SER A 383 6.38 8.44 -6.86
C SER A 383 6.05 7.68 -5.56
N GLY A 384 6.04 8.36 -4.41
CA GLY A 384 5.76 7.77 -3.09
C GLY A 384 6.92 7.00 -2.46
N LEU A 385 8.12 7.05 -3.05
CA LEU A 385 9.36 6.40 -2.58
C LEU A 385 10.07 7.34 -1.60
N LEU A 386 9.55 7.44 -0.38
CA LEU A 386 9.91 8.51 0.56
C LEU A 386 11.31 8.35 1.14
N GLU A 387 11.78 7.12 1.36
CA GLU A 387 13.12 6.89 1.90
C GLU A 387 14.20 7.23 0.87
N GLU A 388 14.02 6.82 -0.39
CA GLU A 388 14.93 7.18 -1.47
C GLU A 388 14.88 8.68 -1.76
N ALA A 389 13.69 9.29 -1.72
CA ALA A 389 13.53 10.74 -1.83
C ALA A 389 14.32 11.46 -0.73
N ARG A 390 14.15 11.03 0.53
CA ARG A 390 14.86 11.57 1.69
C ARG A 390 16.38 11.49 1.49
N SER A 391 16.88 10.34 1.06
CA SER A 391 18.31 10.12 0.83
C SER A 391 18.88 11.04 -0.26
N GLU A 392 18.21 11.12 -1.42
CA GLU A 392 18.68 11.92 -2.55
C GLU A 392 18.64 13.43 -2.26
N ILE A 393 17.57 13.92 -1.62
CA ILE A 393 17.43 15.34 -1.27
C ILE A 393 18.40 15.71 -0.14
N GLY A 394 18.59 14.83 0.86
CA GLY A 394 19.58 15.02 1.91
C GLY A 394 20.99 15.16 1.34
N ARG A 395 21.35 14.32 0.37
CA ARG A 395 22.61 14.46 -0.38
C ARG A 395 22.71 15.82 -1.08
N TYR A 396 21.67 16.24 -1.80
CA TYR A 396 21.65 17.54 -2.47
C TYR A 396 21.87 18.71 -1.49
N ILE A 397 21.18 18.72 -0.33
CA ILE A 397 21.32 19.76 0.69
C ILE A 397 22.74 19.79 1.25
N SER A 398 23.35 18.61 1.47
CA SER A 398 24.73 18.55 1.96
C SER A 398 25.75 19.13 0.98
N GLU A 399 25.47 19.05 -0.33
CA GLU A 399 26.31 19.59 -1.40
C GLU A 399 26.02 21.07 -1.70
N ASN A 400 24.84 21.59 -1.31
CA ASN A 400 24.34 22.94 -1.65
C ASN A 400 23.70 23.62 -0.43
N PRO A 401 24.49 23.92 0.63
CA PRO A 401 23.96 24.41 1.91
C PRO A 401 23.30 25.80 1.85
N GLU A 402 23.50 26.57 0.77
CA GLU A 402 22.89 27.88 0.56
C GLU A 402 21.41 27.82 0.13
N GLN A 403 20.90 26.63 -0.23
CA GLN A 403 19.55 26.40 -0.73
C GLN A 403 18.50 26.31 0.39
N SER A 404 18.34 27.38 1.16
CA SER A 404 17.45 27.42 2.34
C SER A 404 16.00 27.05 2.04
N GLY A 405 15.48 27.34 0.84
CA GLY A 405 14.14 26.93 0.41
C GLY A 405 13.95 25.41 0.42
N ILE A 406 14.94 24.67 -0.09
CA ILE A 406 14.92 23.21 -0.17
C ILE A 406 15.10 22.60 1.22
N GLU A 407 16.00 23.13 2.05
CA GLU A 407 16.20 22.67 3.43
C GLU A 407 14.92 22.83 4.26
N ASN A 408 14.25 23.97 4.15
CA ASN A 408 13.01 24.25 4.85
C ASN A 408 11.89 23.30 4.40
N TRP A 409 11.74 23.08 3.10
CA TRP A 409 10.78 22.11 2.57
C TRP A 409 11.10 20.69 3.05
N PHE A 410 12.36 20.26 2.96
CA PHE A 410 12.81 18.94 3.41
C PHE A 410 12.54 18.71 4.90
N SER A 411 12.86 19.67 5.75
CA SER A 411 12.66 19.58 7.21
C SER A 411 11.17 19.43 7.57
N ARG A 412 10.29 20.16 6.87
CA ARG A 412 8.83 20.03 7.07
C ARG A 412 8.31 18.66 6.65
N VAL A 413 8.70 18.20 5.46
CA VAL A 413 8.17 16.97 4.87
C VAL A 413 8.72 15.71 5.53
N PHE A 414 10.04 15.64 5.76
CA PHE A 414 10.70 14.40 6.16
C PHE A 414 11.08 14.33 7.64
N LEU A 415 11.23 15.49 8.30
CA LEU A 415 11.72 15.58 9.68
C LEU A 415 10.66 16.10 10.66
N HIS A 416 9.41 16.20 10.22
CA HIS A 416 8.31 16.72 11.04
C HIS A 416 8.61 18.10 11.65
N GLY A 417 9.33 18.95 10.91
CA GLY A 417 9.71 20.30 11.33
C GLY A 417 10.99 20.39 12.16
N VAL A 418 11.67 19.28 12.44
CA VAL A 418 13.01 19.31 13.05
C VAL A 418 14.02 19.86 12.02
N PRO A 419 14.83 20.89 12.35
CA PRO A 419 15.81 21.41 11.40
C PRO A 419 16.87 20.37 11.04
N TRP A 420 17.26 20.30 9.77
CA TRP A 420 18.30 19.39 9.25
C TRP A 420 19.64 19.51 10.00
N THR A 421 19.99 20.71 10.43
CA THR A 421 21.20 21.01 11.20
C THR A 421 21.27 20.36 12.59
N VAL A 422 20.13 19.89 13.12
CA VAL A 422 20.04 19.27 14.45
C VAL A 422 20.27 17.75 14.40
N LEU A 423 20.27 17.14 13.21
CA LEU A 423 20.40 15.69 13.09
C LEU A 423 21.83 15.20 13.40
N PRO A 424 21.98 14.17 14.24
CA PRO A 424 23.28 13.57 14.56
C PRO A 424 23.88 12.92 13.30
N GLY A 425 25.05 13.41 12.87
CA GLY A 425 25.74 12.97 11.65
C GLY A 425 26.13 14.11 10.71
N ASN A 426 25.56 15.32 10.89
CA ASN A 426 25.86 16.50 10.06
C ASN A 426 26.90 17.46 10.70
N LYS A 427 27.77 16.95 11.57
CA LYS A 427 28.66 17.78 12.41
C LYS A 427 29.97 18.23 11.75
N ASP A 428 30.21 17.93 10.48
CA ASP A 428 31.53 18.18 9.87
C ASP A 428 31.79 19.60 9.32
N THR A 429 30.86 20.56 9.42
CA THR A 429 31.03 21.84 8.70
C THR A 429 30.83 23.14 9.49
N ARG A 430 30.85 23.16 10.84
CA ARG A 430 30.90 24.43 11.60
C ARG A 430 31.83 24.42 12.82
N LEU A 431 33.07 23.97 12.64
CA LEU A 431 34.19 24.26 13.55
C LEU A 431 35.26 25.12 12.86
N LYS A 432 34.82 26.16 12.14
CA LYS A 432 35.66 27.27 11.67
C LYS A 432 34.91 28.60 11.79
N GLU A 433 34.60 29.01 13.01
CA GLU A 433 34.47 30.42 13.38
C GLU A 433 35.08 30.62 14.77
#